data_AF-A0A411DM99-F1
#
_entry.id   AF-A0A411DM99-F1
#
_cell.length_a   1.000
_cell.length_b   1.000
_cell.length_c   1.000
_cell.angle_alpha   90.00
_cell.angle_beta   90.00
_cell.angle_gamma   90.00
#
_symmetry.space_group_name_H-M   'P 1'
#
loop_
_entity.id
_entity.type
_entity.pdbx_description
1 polymer ?
#
loop_
_entity_poly.entity_id
_entity_poly.type
_entity_poly.pdbx_seq_one_letter_code
_entity_poly.pdbx_strand_id
1 'polypeptide(L)'
;MMKRSSWAFLGMLISLILFFLMITVRNHRVKNELVENIKTSKIEQSHSSFSKRELLDIHLVSEKMRFVDKDIYIVLMPQKDTLYMNQDLNNKNKFWVHYKKYEILKFTAPVGYIIKN
;
A
#
# COMPACT_ATOMS: atom_id res chain seq x y z
N MET A 1 38.95 14.28 22.05
CA MET A 1 38.12 13.29 22.77
C MET A 1 36.65 13.63 22.54
N MET A 2 35.97 12.97 21.59
CA MET A 2 34.53 13.20 21.34
C MET A 2 33.75 12.81 22.60
N LYS A 3 32.92 13.72 23.12
CA LYS A 3 32.10 13.46 24.32
C LYS A 3 31.23 12.22 24.09
N ARG A 4 31.15 11.32 25.07
CA ARG A 4 30.39 10.06 25.04
C ARG A 4 28.92 10.25 24.58
N SER A 5 28.33 11.42 24.84
CA SER A 5 26.98 11.79 24.35
C SER A 5 26.88 11.94 22.83
N SER A 6 27.96 12.34 22.14
CA SER A 6 28.00 12.49 20.69
C SER A 6 27.88 11.15 19.96
N TRP A 7 28.45 10.09 20.52
CA TRP A 7 28.35 8.73 19.96
C TRP A 7 26.97 8.13 20.19
N ALA A 8 26.36 8.34 21.37
CA ALA A 8 24.99 7.92 21.64
C ALA A 8 23.98 8.64 20.73
N PHE A 9 24.16 9.95 20.51
CA PHE A 9 23.34 10.73 19.59
C PHE A 9 23.47 10.23 18.14
N LEU A 10 24.70 9.96 17.68
CA LEU A 10 24.94 9.43 16.33
C LEU A 10 24.33 8.04 16.16
N GLY A 11 24.46 7.17 17.16
CA GLY A 11 23.81 5.86 17.19
C GLY A 11 22.29 5.96 17.07
N MET A 12 21.67 6.86 17.85
CA MET A 12 20.22 7.10 17.79
C MET A 12 19.78 7.63 16.41
N LEU A 13 20.54 8.54 15.80
CA LEU A 13 20.27 9.07 14.47
C LEU A 13 20.32 7.96 13.41
N ILE A 14 21.35 7.10 13.45
CA ILE A 14 21.48 5.96 12.54
C ILE A 14 20.32 4.99 12.73
N SER A 15 19.95 4.66 13.97
CA SER A 15 18.79 3.80 14.25
C SER A 15 17.49 4.38 13.68
N LEU A 16 17.29 5.69 13.78
CA LEU A 16 16.12 6.35 13.23
C LEU A 16 16.08 6.26 11.69
N ILE A 17 17.22 6.49 11.03
CA ILE A 17 17.34 6.36 9.56
C ILE A 17 17.04 4.93 9.12
N LEU A 18 17.61 3.93 9.80
CA LEU A 18 17.37 2.52 9.52
C LEU A 18 15.91 2.12 9.71
N PHE A 19 15.24 2.69 10.72
CA PHE A 19 13.83 2.47 10.96
C PHE A 19 12.97 2.97 9.77
N PHE A 20 13.21 4.19 9.29
CA PHE A 20 12.50 4.72 8.11
C PHE A 20 12.82 3.94 6.83
N LEU A 21 14.07 3.46 6.68
CA LEU A 21 14.46 2.62 5.56
C LEU A 21 13.72 1.29 5.58
N MET A 22 13.61 0.62 6.73
CA MET A 22 12.83 -0.61 6.88
C MET A 22 11.37 -0.43 6.49
N ILE A 23 10.73 0.67 6.90
CA ILE A 23 9.34 0.98 6.53
C ILE A 23 9.21 1.12 5.02
N THR A 24 10.12 1.85 4.39
CA THR A 24 10.13 2.06 2.93
C THR A 24 10.29 0.74 2.18
N VAL A 25 11.29 -0.07 2.57
CA VAL A 25 11.55 -1.39 1.95
C VAL A 25 10.35 -2.32 2.12
N ARG A 26 9.73 -2.35 3.31
CA ARG A 26 8.52 -3.12 3.57
C ARG A 26 7.40 -2.71 2.61
N ASN A 27 7.13 -1.40 2.49
CA ASN A 27 6.05 -0.91 1.63
C ASN A 27 6.28 -1.27 0.15
N HIS A 28 7.52 -1.13 -0.34
CA HIS A 28 7.89 -1.56 -1.68
C HIS A 28 7.72 -3.07 -1.89
N ARG A 29 8.12 -3.89 -0.91
CA ARG A 29 7.97 -5.35 -0.98
C ARG A 29 6.50 -5.75 -1.05
N VAL A 30 5.65 -5.16 -0.21
CA VAL A 30 4.20 -5.41 -0.21
C VAL A 30 3.57 -5.01 -1.55
N LYS A 31 3.94 -3.85 -2.11
CA LYS A 31 3.48 -3.45 -3.46
C LYS A 31 3.92 -4.46 -4.52
N ASN A 32 5.18 -4.84 -4.54
CA ASN A 32 5.71 -5.74 -5.57
C ASN A 32 5.02 -7.10 -5.52
N GLU A 33 4.85 -7.65 -4.31
CA GLU A 33 4.10 -8.90 -4.11
C GLU A 33 2.65 -8.76 -4.60
N LEU A 34 1.99 -7.65 -4.28
CA LEU A 34 0.63 -7.41 -4.75
C LEU A 34 0.56 -7.35 -6.28
N VAL A 35 1.47 -6.61 -6.91
CA VAL A 35 1.55 -6.48 -8.37
C VAL A 35 1.81 -7.85 -9.02
N GLU A 36 2.69 -8.66 -8.45
CA GLU A 36 2.98 -10.01 -8.92
C GLU A 36 1.75 -10.93 -8.79
N ASN A 37 1.05 -10.86 -7.66
CA ASN A 37 -0.20 -11.60 -7.46
C ASN A 37 -1.27 -11.16 -8.47
N ILE A 38 -1.43 -9.86 -8.73
CA ILE A 38 -2.37 -9.37 -9.76
C ILE A 38 -1.97 -9.88 -11.15
N LYS A 39 -0.68 -9.86 -11.50
CA LYS A 39 -0.17 -10.37 -12.81
C LYS A 39 -0.48 -11.85 -13.01
N THR A 40 -0.32 -12.66 -11.99
CA THR A 40 -0.48 -14.12 -12.08
C THR A 40 -1.92 -14.59 -11.84
N SER A 41 -2.74 -13.77 -11.17
CA SER A 41 -4.10 -14.16 -10.78
C SER A 41 -5.15 -13.87 -11.84
N LYS A 42 -6.24 -14.65 -11.78
CA LYS A 42 -7.53 -14.28 -12.36
C LYS A 42 -8.25 -13.36 -11.37
N ILE A 43 -8.90 -12.32 -11.89
CA ILE A 43 -9.56 -11.29 -11.08
C ILE A 43 -11.06 -11.58 -11.04
N GLU A 44 -11.63 -11.63 -9.84
CA GLU A 44 -13.08 -11.73 -9.60
C GLU A 44 -13.56 -10.47 -8.85
N GLN A 45 -14.63 -9.86 -9.36
CA GLN A 45 -15.20 -8.62 -8.84
C GLN A 45 -16.73 -8.72 -8.85
N SER A 46 -17.39 -8.40 -7.73
CA SER A 46 -18.85 -8.46 -7.60
C SER A 46 -19.54 -7.15 -7.96
N HIS A 47 -18.89 -6.01 -7.73
CA HIS A 47 -19.51 -4.67 -7.83
C HIS A 47 -18.62 -3.61 -8.49
N SER A 48 -17.51 -4.01 -9.11
CA SER A 48 -16.62 -3.10 -9.82
C SER A 48 -16.15 -3.71 -11.14
N SER A 49 -15.66 -2.85 -12.02
CA SER A 49 -15.12 -3.21 -13.33
C SER A 49 -13.72 -2.60 -13.50
N PHE A 50 -12.79 -2.97 -12.62
CA PHE A 50 -11.38 -2.63 -12.81
C PHE A 50 -10.72 -3.65 -13.73
N SER A 51 -10.10 -3.17 -14.78
CA SER A 51 -9.25 -3.97 -15.65
C SER A 51 -7.98 -4.38 -14.90
N LYS A 52 -7.40 -5.52 -15.32
CA LYS A 52 -6.11 -5.97 -14.80
C LYS A 52 -5.01 -4.92 -14.98
N ARG A 53 -5.06 -4.13 -16.06
CA ARG A 53 -4.10 -3.06 -16.33
C ARG A 53 -4.20 -1.94 -15.31
N GLU A 54 -5.41 -1.49 -14.98
CA GLU A 54 -5.64 -0.47 -13.93
C GLU A 54 -5.15 -0.97 -12.57
N LEU A 55 -5.41 -2.23 -12.22
CA LEU A 55 -4.95 -2.81 -10.96
C LEU A 55 -3.43 -2.92 -10.84
N LEU A 56 -2.70 -2.95 -11.96
CA LEU A 56 -1.24 -2.98 -11.97
C LEU A 56 -0.62 -1.59 -11.84
N ASP A 57 -1.36 -0.53 -12.17
CA ASP A 57 -0.88 0.86 -12.12
C ASP A 57 -1.04 1.49 -10.73
N ILE A 58 -0.41 0.85 -9.73
CA ILE A 58 -0.46 1.29 -8.33
C ILE A 58 0.62 2.36 -8.10
N HIS A 59 0.20 3.57 -7.79
CA HIS A 59 1.05 4.70 -7.43
C HIS A 59 1.33 4.70 -5.92
N LEU A 60 2.61 4.75 -5.54
CA LEU A 60 3.03 4.80 -4.13
C LEU A 60 2.89 6.22 -3.62
N VAL A 61 2.29 6.39 -2.44
CA VAL A 61 2.17 7.71 -1.80
C VAL A 61 2.17 7.56 -0.27
N SER A 62 2.76 8.54 0.43
CA SER A 62 2.77 8.65 1.89
C SER A 62 1.69 9.60 2.45
N GLU A 63 0.70 9.97 1.63
CA GLU A 63 -0.35 10.92 1.99
C GLU A 63 -1.32 10.35 3.03
N LYS A 64 -1.87 11.25 3.86
CA LYS A 64 -3.01 10.92 4.73
C LYS A 64 -4.24 10.62 3.86
N MET A 65 -4.82 9.45 4.08
CA MET A 65 -6.01 9.01 3.38
C MET A 65 -7.23 9.82 3.82
N ARG A 66 -8.04 10.24 2.84
CA ARG A 66 -9.40 10.73 3.06
C ARG A 66 -10.29 9.97 2.09
N PHE A 67 -11.10 9.06 2.60
CA PHE A 67 -11.90 8.18 1.77
C PHE A 67 -13.39 8.27 2.09
N VAL A 68 -14.20 7.91 1.09
CA VAL A 68 -15.63 7.66 1.26
C VAL A 68 -15.82 6.24 1.79
N ASP A 69 -16.73 6.06 2.74
CA ASP A 69 -16.98 4.81 3.47
C ASP A 69 -17.71 3.75 2.62
N LYS A 70 -17.14 3.44 1.44
CA LYS A 70 -17.56 2.38 0.53
C LYS A 70 -16.33 1.58 0.12
N ASP A 71 -16.26 0.37 0.64
CA ASP A 71 -15.23 -0.61 0.30
C ASP A 71 -15.60 -1.32 -1.01
N ILE A 72 -14.67 -1.35 -1.96
CA ILE A 72 -14.70 -2.19 -3.16
C ILE A 72 -13.79 -3.38 -2.91
N TYR A 73 -14.30 -4.59 -3.18
CA TYR A 73 -13.60 -5.84 -2.95
C TYR A 73 -13.21 -6.50 -4.26
N ILE A 74 -11.93 -6.85 -4.40
CA ILE A 74 -11.41 -7.56 -5.57
C ILE A 74 -10.70 -8.82 -5.09
N VAL A 75 -11.11 -9.98 -5.61
CA VAL A 75 -10.55 -11.29 -5.24
C VAL A 75 -9.58 -11.76 -6.32
N LEU A 76 -8.40 -12.19 -5.90
CA LEU A 76 -7.33 -12.71 -6.72
C LEU A 76 -7.28 -14.24 -6.61
N MET A 77 -7.65 -14.92 -7.69
CA MET A 77 -7.69 -16.38 -7.78
C MET A 77 -6.42 -16.93 -8.44
N PRO A 78 -5.87 -18.08 -7.99
CA PRO A 78 -6.50 -19.09 -7.12
C PRO A 78 -6.24 -18.93 -5.62
N GLN A 79 -5.32 -18.03 -5.23
CA GLN A 79 -4.86 -17.87 -3.84
C GLN A 79 -5.95 -17.32 -2.90
N LYS A 80 -7.07 -16.80 -3.46
CA LYS A 80 -8.18 -16.15 -2.75
C LYS A 80 -7.72 -14.93 -1.94
N ASP A 81 -6.61 -14.32 -2.35
CA ASP A 81 -6.15 -13.07 -1.80
C ASP A 81 -7.16 -11.96 -2.14
N THR A 82 -7.33 -11.01 -1.22
CA THR A 82 -8.32 -9.93 -1.38
C THR A 82 -7.66 -8.57 -1.34
N LEU A 83 -8.07 -7.74 -2.27
CA LEU A 83 -7.80 -6.31 -2.34
C LEU A 83 -9.03 -5.56 -1.85
N TYR A 84 -8.79 -4.57 -1.00
CA TYR A 84 -9.79 -3.59 -0.62
C TYR A 84 -9.45 -2.26 -1.25
N MET A 85 -10.45 -1.60 -1.81
CA MET A 85 -10.27 -0.30 -2.41
C MET A 85 -11.30 0.69 -1.88
N ASN A 86 -10.83 1.90 -1.60
CA ASN A 86 -11.66 2.99 -1.12
C ASN A 86 -11.54 4.19 -2.05
N GLN A 87 -12.66 4.75 -2.47
CA GLN A 87 -12.66 5.96 -3.29
C GLN A 87 -12.16 7.15 -2.47
N ASP A 88 -11.26 7.95 -3.04
CA ASP A 88 -10.80 9.19 -2.44
C ASP A 88 -11.95 10.20 -2.34
N LEU A 89 -12.01 10.90 -1.21
CA LEU A 89 -13.06 11.88 -0.93
C LEU A 89 -13.03 13.07 -1.89
N ASN A 90 -11.82 13.50 -2.28
CA ASN A 90 -11.61 14.69 -3.10
C ASN A 90 -11.50 14.36 -4.60
N ASN A 91 -11.20 13.11 -4.95
CA ASN A 91 -11.07 12.67 -6.33
C ASN A 91 -11.81 11.35 -6.58
N LYS A 92 -12.95 11.44 -7.27
CA LYS A 92 -13.77 10.27 -7.63
C LYS A 92 -13.06 9.23 -8.50
N ASN A 93 -11.99 9.61 -9.20
CA ASN A 93 -11.21 8.69 -10.03
C ASN A 93 -10.04 8.06 -9.26
N LYS A 94 -9.71 8.56 -8.06
CA LYS A 94 -8.62 8.01 -7.24
C LYS A 94 -9.18 6.98 -6.28
N PHE A 95 -8.57 5.80 -6.26
CA PHE A 95 -8.94 4.71 -5.37
C PHE A 95 -7.72 4.27 -4.59
N TRP A 96 -7.80 4.36 -3.27
CA TRP A 96 -6.79 3.86 -2.36
C TRP A 96 -6.83 2.33 -2.35
N VAL A 97 -5.66 1.69 -2.39
CA VAL A 97 -5.53 0.23 -2.46
C VAL A 97 -4.95 -0.30 -1.16
N HIS A 98 -5.64 -1.29 -0.60
CA HIS A 98 -5.21 -2.04 0.57
C HIS A 98 -5.14 -3.52 0.23
N TYR A 99 -4.16 -4.20 0.81
CA TYR A 99 -3.98 -5.62 0.61
C TYR A 99 -4.36 -6.38 1.88
N LYS A 100 -5.42 -7.20 1.84
CA LYS A 100 -5.97 -7.92 3.00
C LYS A 100 -4.94 -8.77 3.73
N LYS A 101 -4.01 -9.40 3.01
CA LYS A 101 -2.92 -10.19 3.60
C LYS A 101 -2.11 -9.38 4.62
N TYR A 102 -2.05 -8.07 4.45
CA TYR A 102 -1.41 -7.13 5.36
C TYR A 102 -2.43 -6.17 5.99
N GLU A 103 -3.57 -6.67 6.46
CA GLU A 103 -4.66 -5.85 7.03
C GLU A 103 -4.20 -4.93 8.17
N ILE A 104 -3.19 -5.32 8.95
CA ILE A 104 -2.59 -4.45 9.98
C ILE A 104 -2.05 -3.12 9.41
N LEU A 105 -1.70 -3.10 8.11
CA LEU A 105 -1.31 -1.88 7.42
C LEU A 105 -2.49 -0.95 7.11
N LYS A 106 -3.72 -1.47 7.03
CA LYS A 106 -4.92 -0.68 6.71
C LYS A 106 -5.08 0.54 7.62
N PHE A 107 -4.72 0.40 8.90
CA PHE A 107 -4.79 1.47 9.89
C PHE A 107 -3.67 2.51 9.76
N THR A 108 -2.56 2.16 9.10
CA THR A 108 -1.35 2.98 9.03
C THR A 108 -1.11 3.62 7.67
N ALA A 109 -1.37 2.91 6.57
CA ALA A 109 -1.13 3.38 5.21
C ALA A 109 -1.78 2.48 4.13
N PRO A 110 -2.19 3.05 2.98
CA PRO A 110 -2.46 2.27 1.78
C PRO A 110 -1.19 1.59 1.28
N VAL A 111 -1.35 0.54 0.47
CA VAL A 111 -0.27 0.07 -0.41
C VAL A 111 0.02 1.11 -1.50
N GLY A 112 -1.01 1.81 -1.97
CA GLY A 112 -0.92 2.92 -2.90
C GLY A 112 -2.29 3.41 -3.34
N TYR A 113 -2.37 4.07 -4.49
CA TYR A 113 -3.64 4.39 -5.15
C TYR A 113 -3.61 4.03 -6.64
N ILE A 114 -4.79 3.90 -7.21
CA ILE A 114 -5.03 3.73 -8.65
C ILE A 114 -5.86 4.92 -9.13
N ILE A 115 -5.58 5.39 -10.35
CA ILE A 115 -6.44 6.34 -11.06
C ILE A 115 -7.25 5.57 -12.08
N LYS A 116 -8.58 5.66 -11.97
CA LYS A 116 -9.52 5.11 -12.93
C LYS A 116 -9.71 6.10 -14.07
N ASN A 117 -9.44 5.65 -15.30
CA ASN A 117 -9.63 6.43 -16.53
C ASN A 117 -10.95 6.09 -17.22
#